data_AF-A0A820K348-F1
#
_entry.id   AF-A0A820K348-F1
#
_cell.length_a   1.000
_cell.length_b   1.000
_cell.length_c   1.000
_cell.angle_alpha   90.00
_cell.angle_beta   90.00
_cell.angle_gamma   90.00
#
_symmetry.space_group_name_H-M   'P 1'
#
loop_
_entity.id
_entity.type
_entity.pdbx_description
1 polymer ?
#
loop_
_entity_poly.entity_id
_entity_poly.type
_entity_poly.pdbx_seq_one_letter_code
_entity_poly.pdbx_strand_id
1 'polypeptide(L)'
;MFFPKMWQGFPTALAANIKLLNDVGLNPSIVFMLAMKLFEIVRTDDGCIDAYVLYCSVLPVPEYADIRHLNSSPLDVLSVYLSKRLSYEPNQRDIVILHYQVGVTSASLSLVESELKIVDMVVYDDEKYDVMTKTIVLPIFIATQMLLEDISVLFLNNHFNEIFLCN
;
A
#
# COMPACT_ATOMS: atom_id res chain seq x y z
N MET A 1 -10.85 -13.31 13.43
CA MET A 1 -9.52 -12.92 12.91
C MET A 1 -9.17 -13.93 11.84
N PHE A 2 -9.32 -13.56 10.57
CA PHE A 2 -9.10 -14.45 9.42
C PHE A 2 -7.60 -14.67 9.24
N PHE A 3 -7.09 -15.88 9.49
CA PHE A 3 -5.79 -16.29 8.98
C PHE A 3 -6.00 -16.88 7.57
N PRO A 4 -5.64 -16.17 6.49
CA PRO A 4 -5.84 -16.66 5.13
C PRO A 4 -4.96 -17.88 4.87
N LYS A 5 -5.48 -18.84 4.10
CA LYS A 5 -4.87 -20.16 3.77
C LYS A 5 -3.37 -20.11 3.44
N MET A 6 -2.86 -18.99 2.93
CA MET A 6 -1.44 -18.74 2.69
C MET A 6 -0.55 -19.03 3.90
N TRP A 7 -0.94 -18.60 5.11
CA TRP A 7 -0.13 -18.80 6.33
C TRP A 7 -0.01 -20.25 6.75
N GLN A 8 -0.98 -21.10 6.38
CA GLN A 8 -0.92 -22.53 6.67
C GLN A 8 0.15 -23.23 5.82
N GLY A 9 0.42 -22.73 4.61
CA GLY A 9 1.44 -23.27 3.70
C GLY A 9 2.84 -22.68 3.89
N PHE A 10 2.98 -21.61 4.68
CA PHE A 10 4.24 -20.89 4.87
C PHE A 10 5.39 -21.80 5.38
N PRO A 11 5.19 -22.68 6.40
CA PRO A 11 6.26 -23.58 6.84
C PRO A 11 6.72 -24.54 5.75
N THR A 12 5.79 -25.02 4.91
CA THR A 12 6.09 -25.92 3.78
C THR A 12 6.91 -25.21 2.70
N ALA A 13 6.55 -23.96 2.38
CA ALA A 13 7.30 -23.15 1.43
C ALA A 13 8.73 -22.87 1.93
N LEU A 14 8.87 -22.54 3.21
CA LEU A 14 10.18 -22.33 3.83
C LEU A 14 11.03 -23.60 3.81
N ALA A 15 10.46 -24.75 4.16
CA ALA A 15 11.13 -26.04 4.10
C ALA A 15 11.56 -26.45 2.67
N ALA A 16 10.85 -25.95 1.65
CA ALA A 16 11.17 -26.16 0.25
C ALA A 16 12.13 -25.11 -0.35
N ASN A 17 12.66 -24.20 0.47
CA ASN A 17 13.50 -23.07 0.02
C ASN A 17 12.80 -22.18 -1.02
N ILE A 18 11.49 -21.99 -0.86
CA ILE A 18 10.68 -21.12 -1.72
C ILE A 18 10.58 -19.75 -1.07
N LYS A 19 11.02 -18.72 -1.81
CA LYS A 19 10.86 -17.32 -1.41
C LYS A 19 9.44 -16.85 -1.73
N LEU A 20 8.82 -16.17 -0.78
CA LEU A 20 7.48 -15.61 -0.92
C LEU A 20 7.54 -14.10 -0.82
N LEU A 21 6.99 -13.43 -1.84
CA LEU A 21 6.86 -11.97 -1.88
C LEU A 21 5.40 -11.61 -1.65
N ASN A 22 5.12 -10.82 -0.62
CA ASN A 22 3.77 -10.38 -0.26
C ASN A 22 3.76 -8.88 0.07
N ASP A 23 2.57 -8.28 0.03
CA ASP A 23 2.33 -6.89 0.43
C ASP A 23 3.25 -5.88 -0.27
N VAL A 24 3.35 -6.03 -1.60
CA VAL A 24 4.09 -5.11 -2.48
C VAL A 24 3.14 -4.43 -3.45
N GLY A 25 3.27 -3.11 -3.59
CA GLY A 25 2.44 -2.28 -4.46
C GLY A 25 2.11 -0.95 -3.83
N LEU A 26 0.82 -0.59 -3.78
CA LEU A 26 0.36 0.66 -3.18
C LEU A 26 -0.20 0.45 -1.78
N ASN A 27 -1.31 -0.30 -1.67
CA ASN A 27 -2.04 -0.58 -0.43
C ASN A 27 -2.52 -2.05 -0.40
N PRO A 28 -1.83 -2.95 0.34
CA PRO A 28 -0.70 -2.70 1.24
C PRO A 28 0.62 -2.45 0.47
N SER A 29 1.52 -1.62 1.03
CA SER A 29 2.98 -1.50 0.74
C SER A 29 3.49 -0.06 0.89
N ILE A 30 3.48 0.78 -0.17
CA ILE A 30 3.93 2.18 -0.12
C ILE A 30 3.31 2.93 1.04
N VAL A 31 2.01 2.69 1.26
CA VAL A 31 1.26 3.18 2.41
C VAL A 31 1.97 2.90 3.74
N PHE A 32 2.40 1.66 3.95
CA PHE A 32 3.07 1.23 5.18
C PHE A 32 4.52 1.70 5.24
N MET A 33 5.24 1.69 4.13
CA MET A 33 6.62 2.16 4.08
C MET A 33 6.73 3.64 4.48
N LEU A 34 5.81 4.48 4.00
CA LEU A 34 5.77 5.90 4.36
C LEU A 34 5.40 6.11 5.83
N ALA A 35 4.43 5.33 6.34
CA ALA A 35 4.07 5.36 7.75
C ALA A 35 5.25 4.93 8.65
N MET A 36 5.91 3.80 8.35
CA MET A 36 7.05 3.30 9.12
C MET A 36 8.22 4.27 9.10
N LYS A 37 8.53 4.87 7.95
CA LYS A 37 9.58 5.89 7.86
C LYS A 37 9.28 7.10 8.74
N LEU A 38 8.02 7.56 8.77
CA LEU A 38 7.64 8.66 9.65
C LEU A 38 7.72 8.27 11.13
N PHE A 39 7.29 7.06 11.48
CA PHE A 39 7.37 6.56 12.85
C PHE A 39 8.83 6.44 13.32
N GLU A 40 9.72 6.02 12.45
CA GLU A 40 11.15 5.95 12.75
C GLU A 40 11.75 7.32 13.01
N ILE A 41 11.40 8.32 12.19
CA ILE A 41 11.82 9.72 12.41
C ILE A 41 11.33 10.20 13.78
N VAL A 42 10.04 9.99 14.09
CA VAL A 42 9.46 10.41 15.38
C VAL A 42 10.17 9.76 16.56
N ARG A 43 10.49 8.46 16.49
CA ARG A 43 11.22 7.75 17.55
C ARG A 43 12.66 8.21 17.67
N THR A 44 13.33 8.50 16.56
CA THR A 44 14.72 9.01 16.55
C THR A 44 14.81 10.38 17.21
N ASP A 45 13.75 11.18 17.10
CA ASP A 45 13.63 12.50 17.72
C ASP A 45 13.09 12.43 19.18
N ASP A 46 13.13 11.26 19.82
CA ASP A 46 12.55 10.98 21.16
C ASP A 46 11.06 11.38 21.29
N GLY A 47 10.34 11.41 20.17
CA GLY A 47 8.91 11.72 20.11
C GLY A 47 8.03 10.50 20.33
N CYS A 48 6.85 10.74 20.88
CA CYS A 48 5.77 9.77 21.04
C CYS A 48 4.70 9.99 19.95
N ILE A 49 4.19 8.91 19.37
CA ILE A 49 3.08 8.96 18.41
C ILE A 49 1.77 8.83 19.18
N ASP A 50 0.92 9.85 19.12
CA ASP A 50 -0.35 9.88 19.85
C ASP A 50 -1.50 9.28 19.03
N ALA A 51 -1.55 9.66 17.76
CA ALA A 51 -2.56 9.21 16.81
C ALA A 51 -2.03 9.30 15.38
N TYR A 52 -2.52 8.43 14.51
CA TYR A 52 -2.26 8.55 13.08
C TYR A 52 -3.54 8.30 12.28
N VAL A 53 -3.65 9.00 11.14
CA VAL A 53 -4.73 8.84 10.18
C VAL A 53 -4.13 8.71 8.80
N LEU A 54 -4.64 7.74 8.03
CA LEU A 54 -4.22 7.45 6.68
C LEU A 54 -5.42 7.47 5.75
N TYR A 55 -5.27 8.21 4.66
CA TYR A 55 -6.16 8.14 3.51
C TYR A 55 -5.35 7.71 2.29
N CYS A 56 -5.87 6.73 1.55
CA CYS A 56 -5.32 6.30 0.28
C CYS A 56 -6.48 6.18 -0.69
N SER A 57 -6.46 6.94 -1.77
CA SER A 57 -7.44 6.87 -2.84
C SER A 57 -6.75 6.69 -4.18
N VAL A 58 -7.23 5.71 -4.93
CA VAL A 58 -6.98 5.51 -6.37
C VAL A 58 -8.33 5.75 -7.05
N LEU A 59 -8.37 6.56 -8.09
CA LEU A 59 -9.56 6.68 -8.93
C LEU A 59 -9.42 5.71 -10.11
N PRO A 60 -10.49 5.08 -10.61
CA PRO A 60 -10.31 3.91 -11.50
C PRO A 60 -10.27 4.25 -12.99
N VAL A 61 -9.28 3.70 -13.70
CA VAL A 61 -9.31 3.42 -15.15
C VAL A 61 -10.13 2.13 -15.42
N PRO A 62 -11.23 2.15 -16.20
CA PRO A 62 -11.95 0.94 -16.56
C PRO A 62 -11.63 0.52 -18.00
N GLU A 63 -10.76 -0.49 -18.16
CA GLU A 63 -10.61 -1.19 -19.44
C GLU A 63 -11.08 -2.65 -19.45
N TYR A 64 -11.48 -3.24 -18.32
CA TYR A 64 -12.08 -4.58 -18.33
C TYR A 64 -13.21 -4.72 -17.30
N ALA A 65 -14.45 -4.55 -17.75
CA ALA A 65 -15.61 -5.15 -17.12
C ALA A 65 -15.98 -6.40 -17.93
N ASP A 66 -15.48 -7.57 -17.53
CA ASP A 66 -15.96 -8.82 -18.11
C ASP A 66 -17.39 -9.10 -17.59
N ILE A 67 -18.40 -8.79 -18.42
CA ILE A 67 -19.83 -8.84 -18.07
C ILE A 67 -20.40 -10.26 -18.24
N ARG A 68 -19.58 -11.30 -18.39
CA ARG A 68 -20.04 -12.60 -18.89
C ARG A 68 -20.80 -13.47 -17.87
N HIS A 69 -20.93 -13.04 -16.61
CA HIS A 69 -21.77 -13.72 -15.61
C HIS A 69 -22.49 -12.71 -14.69
N LEU A 70 -23.47 -11.99 -15.23
CA LEU A 70 -24.30 -11.09 -14.43
C LEU A 70 -25.33 -11.91 -13.64
N ASN A 71 -25.13 -12.05 -12.33
CA ASN A 71 -26.25 -12.33 -11.43
C ASN A 71 -27.16 -11.09 -11.43
N SER A 72 -28.46 -11.29 -11.55
CA SER A 72 -29.45 -10.24 -11.84
C SER A 72 -29.82 -9.39 -10.62
N SER A 73 -28.85 -9.00 -9.79
CA SER A 73 -29.11 -8.08 -8.68
C SER A 73 -29.16 -6.63 -9.18
N PRO A 74 -29.98 -5.75 -8.57
CA PRO A 74 -29.98 -4.32 -8.89
C PRO A 74 -28.62 -3.65 -8.72
N LEU A 75 -27.77 -4.17 -7.81
CA LEU A 75 -26.42 -3.66 -7.58
C LEU A 75 -25.48 -4.00 -8.74
N ASP A 76 -25.59 -5.19 -9.31
CA ASP A 76 -24.78 -5.61 -10.46
C ASP A 76 -25.14 -4.79 -11.70
N VAL A 77 -26.43 -4.56 -11.93
CA VAL A 77 -26.92 -3.69 -13.02
C VAL A 77 -26.45 -2.25 -12.82
N LEU A 78 -26.53 -1.71 -11.60
CA LEU A 78 -26.05 -0.37 -11.28
C LEU A 78 -24.54 -0.26 -11.50
N SER A 79 -23.77 -1.26 -11.07
CA SER A 79 -22.30 -1.29 -11.23
C SER A 79 -21.92 -1.26 -12.71
N VAL A 80 -22.55 -2.10 -13.54
CA VAL A 80 -22.33 -2.09 -15.00
C VAL A 80 -22.73 -0.74 -15.62
N TYR A 81 -23.85 -0.17 -15.20
CA TYR A 81 -24.29 1.14 -15.70
C TYR A 81 -23.29 2.24 -15.36
N LEU A 82 -22.81 2.28 -14.11
CA LEU A 82 -21.83 3.28 -13.66
C LEU A 82 -20.46 3.07 -14.31
N SER A 83 -19.96 1.83 -14.42
CA SER A 83 -18.69 1.55 -15.10
C SER A 83 -18.69 2.01 -16.56
N LYS A 84 -19.83 1.94 -17.26
CA LYS A 84 -19.97 2.45 -18.64
C LYS A 84 -20.12 3.97 -18.72
N ARG A 85 -20.67 4.62 -17.70
CA ARG A 85 -20.96 6.06 -17.71
C ARG A 85 -19.86 6.90 -17.07
N LEU A 86 -19.07 6.31 -16.19
CA LEU A 86 -17.97 6.92 -15.47
C LEU A 86 -16.62 6.35 -15.93
N SER A 87 -16.57 5.82 -17.15
CA SER A 87 -15.32 5.38 -17.77
C SER A 87 -14.47 6.57 -18.20
N TYR A 88 -13.16 6.40 -18.09
CA TYR A 88 -12.23 7.43 -18.55
C TYR A 88 -12.27 7.54 -20.08
N GLU A 89 -12.31 8.76 -20.59
CA GLU A 89 -12.07 9.04 -22.00
C GLU A 89 -10.55 8.93 -22.29
N PRO A 90 -10.12 8.66 -23.54
CA PRO A 90 -8.71 8.41 -23.89
C PRO A 90 -7.70 9.51 -23.50
N ASN A 91 -8.15 10.71 -23.12
CA ASN A 91 -7.32 11.85 -22.72
C ASN A 91 -7.52 12.25 -21.24
N GLN A 92 -8.23 11.45 -20.45
CA GLN A 92 -8.41 11.71 -19.02
C GLN A 92 -7.28 11.07 -18.23
N ARG A 93 -6.83 11.76 -17.18
CA ARG A 93 -5.71 11.35 -16.33
C ARG A 93 -6.21 10.87 -14.98
N ASP A 94 -5.64 9.78 -14.53
CA ASP A 94 -5.81 9.22 -13.20
C ASP A 94 -4.85 9.89 -12.19
N ILE A 95 -5.19 9.74 -10.92
CA ILE A 95 -4.48 10.29 -9.77
C ILE A 95 -4.54 9.33 -8.60
N VAL A 96 -3.39 9.15 -7.95
CA VAL A 96 -3.29 8.52 -6.64
C VAL A 96 -2.94 9.59 -5.63
N ILE A 97 -3.73 9.67 -4.57
CA ILE A 97 -3.48 10.54 -3.43
C ILE A 97 -3.33 9.65 -2.20
N LEU A 98 -2.19 9.83 -1.54
CA LEU A 98 -1.93 9.34 -0.21
C LEU A 98 -1.79 10.55 0.71
N HIS A 99 -2.54 10.55 1.79
CA HIS A 99 -2.48 11.57 2.82
C HIS A 99 -2.30 10.90 4.18
N TYR A 100 -1.19 11.20 4.83
CA TYR A 100 -0.85 10.68 6.14
C TYR A 100 -0.73 11.82 7.14
N GLN A 101 -1.38 11.67 8.29
CA GLN A 101 -1.31 12.63 9.40
C GLN A 101 -0.90 11.89 10.67
N VAL A 102 0.08 12.41 11.40
CA VAL A 102 0.54 11.85 12.68
C VAL A 102 0.65 12.96 13.71
N GLY A 103 -0.09 12.82 14.81
CA GLY A 103 0.10 13.61 16.02
C GLY A 103 1.30 13.08 16.79
N VAL A 104 2.25 13.97 17.06
CA VAL A 104 3.51 13.66 17.74
C VAL A 104 3.63 14.54 18.97
N THR A 105 3.99 13.95 20.11
CA THR A 105 4.33 14.69 21.31
C THR A 105 5.79 14.42 21.65
N SER A 106 6.61 15.47 21.74
CA SER A 106 7.99 15.38 22.21
C SER A 106 8.12 16.04 23.59
N ALA A 107 8.86 15.39 24.48
CA ALA A 107 9.17 15.91 25.81
C ALA A 107 10.62 16.41 25.83
N SER A 108 10.81 17.69 25.48
CA SER A 108 12.08 18.35 25.79
C SER A 108 12.05 18.84 27.24
N LEU A 109 13.21 18.86 27.90
CA LEU A 109 13.49 18.98 29.36
C LEU A 109 12.59 19.90 30.23
N SER A 110 11.75 20.77 29.68
CA SER A 110 10.78 21.59 30.44
C SER A 110 9.43 21.86 29.73
N LEU A 111 9.22 21.46 28.47
CA LEU A 111 8.01 21.76 27.70
C LEU A 111 7.55 20.53 26.90
N VAL A 112 6.26 20.21 27.04
CA VAL A 112 5.57 19.23 26.18
C VAL A 112 5.16 19.96 24.91
N GLU A 113 5.79 19.62 23.79
CA GLU A 113 5.43 20.16 22.48
C GLU A 113 4.68 19.10 21.67
N SER A 114 3.49 19.47 21.18
CA SER A 114 2.69 18.64 20.29
C SER A 114 2.76 19.19 18.86
N GLU A 115 3.12 18.34 17.91
CA GLU A 115 3.25 18.67 16.49
C GLU A 115 2.39 17.72 15.64
N LEU A 116 1.78 18.22 14.56
CA LEU A 116 1.15 17.40 13.54
C LEU A 116 2.10 17.26 12.34
N LYS A 117 2.62 16.05 12.12
CA LYS A 117 3.43 15.73 10.94
C LYS A 117 2.54 15.19 9.83
N ILE A 118 2.63 15.78 8.63
CA ILE A 118 1.84 15.40 7.45
C ILE A 118 2.77 14.88 6.36
N VAL A 119 2.39 13.78 5.71
CA VAL A 119 3.08 13.25 4.53
C VAL A 119 2.06 13.05 3.41
N ASP A 120 2.28 13.76 2.32
CA ASP A 120 1.46 13.68 1.11
C ASP A 120 2.24 13.05 -0.03
N MET A 121 1.59 12.14 -0.74
CA MET A 121 2.07 11.64 -2.03
C MET A 121 0.95 11.76 -3.04
N VAL A 122 1.20 12.53 -4.09
CA VAL A 122 0.28 12.72 -5.21
C VAL A 122 0.99 12.26 -6.48
N VAL A 123 0.42 11.27 -7.14
CA VAL A 123 0.96 10.72 -8.39
C VAL A 123 -0.08 10.88 -9.48
N TYR A 124 0.36 11.35 -10.65
CA TYR A 124 -0.46 11.47 -11.85
C TYR A 124 0.05 10.52 -12.94
N ASP A 125 -0.83 10.18 -13.87
CA ASP A 125 -0.46 9.56 -15.14
C ASP A 125 0.55 10.39 -15.93
N ASP A 126 1.37 9.73 -16.74
CA ASP A 126 2.12 10.36 -17.83
C ASP A 126 1.78 9.73 -19.19
N GLU A 127 2.42 10.19 -20.27
CA GLU A 127 2.17 9.67 -21.62
C GLU A 127 2.51 8.19 -21.81
N LYS A 128 3.31 7.61 -20.91
CA LYS A 128 3.90 6.27 -21.05
C LYS A 128 3.32 5.25 -20.08
N TYR A 129 2.99 5.66 -18.85
CA TYR A 129 2.52 4.79 -17.78
C TYR A 129 1.40 5.44 -16.98
N ASP A 130 0.36 4.66 -16.74
CA ASP A 130 -0.71 5.00 -15.80
C ASP A 130 -0.23 4.98 -14.34
N VAL A 131 -1.01 5.58 -13.46
CA VAL A 131 -0.69 5.75 -12.05
C VAL A 131 -0.66 4.43 -11.30
N MET A 132 -1.47 3.44 -11.68
CA MET A 132 -1.43 2.11 -11.07
C MET A 132 -0.14 1.38 -11.45
N THR A 133 0.31 1.51 -12.70
CA THR A 133 1.60 1.00 -13.16
C THR A 133 2.72 1.62 -12.33
N LYS A 134 2.68 2.94 -12.10
CA LYS A 134 3.67 3.64 -11.28
C LYS A 134 3.65 3.25 -9.81
N THR A 135 2.47 3.03 -9.23
CA THR A 135 2.31 2.87 -7.77
C THR A 135 2.13 1.43 -7.32
N ILE A 136 1.82 0.49 -8.21
CA ILE A 136 1.64 -0.93 -7.90
C ILE A 136 2.70 -1.75 -8.66
N VAL A 137 2.75 -1.63 -9.98
CA VAL A 137 3.58 -2.50 -10.82
C VAL A 137 5.07 -2.20 -10.62
N LEU A 138 5.48 -0.93 -10.57
CA LEU A 138 6.89 -0.57 -10.34
C LEU A 138 7.42 -1.09 -8.99
N PRO A 139 6.74 -0.91 -7.84
CA PRO A 139 7.16 -1.53 -6.59
C PRO A 139 7.28 -3.05 -6.66
N ILE A 140 6.32 -3.73 -7.29
CA ILE A 140 6.36 -5.20 -7.48
C ILE A 140 7.58 -5.59 -8.30
N PHE A 141 7.85 -4.87 -9.39
CA PHE A 141 9.01 -5.12 -10.24
C PHE A 141 10.33 -4.95 -9.47
N ILE A 142 10.49 -3.83 -8.76
CA ILE A 142 11.69 -3.54 -7.95
C ILE A 142 11.89 -4.64 -6.89
N ALA A 143 10.83 -4.97 -6.15
CA ALA A 143 10.90 -6.01 -5.12
C ALA A 143 11.23 -7.39 -5.70
N THR A 144 10.68 -7.71 -6.87
CA THR A 144 10.99 -8.97 -7.57
C THR A 144 12.45 -9.00 -8.01
N GLN A 145 12.99 -7.91 -8.53
CA GLN A 145 14.41 -7.83 -8.89
C GLN A 145 15.31 -7.99 -7.66
N MET A 146 15.03 -7.29 -6.57
CA MET A 146 15.79 -7.44 -5.33
C MET A 146 15.76 -8.89 -4.83
N LEU A 147 14.60 -9.56 -4.90
CA LEU A 147 14.45 -10.96 -4.49
C LEU A 147 15.32 -11.92 -5.33
N LEU A 148 15.43 -11.65 -6.63
CA LEU A 148 16.25 -12.41 -7.58
C LEU A 148 17.75 -12.17 -7.38
N GLU A 149 18.14 -10.99 -6.91
CA GLU A 149 19.52 -10.62 -6.60
C GLU A 149 19.98 -11.09 -5.21
N ASP A 150 19.18 -11.92 -4.53
CA ASP A 150 19.39 -12.33 -3.13
C ASP A 150 19.50 -11.14 -2.15
N ILE A 151 19.03 -9.96 -2.55
CA ILE A 151 18.86 -8.81 -1.65
C ILE A 151 17.59 -9.10 -0.85
N SER A 152 17.75 -9.27 0.47
CA SER A 152 16.64 -9.52 1.38
C SER A 152 15.60 -8.41 1.28
N VAL A 153 14.41 -8.73 0.75
CA VAL A 153 13.28 -7.81 0.69
C VAL A 153 12.31 -8.17 1.80
N LEU A 154 12.34 -7.37 2.86
CA LEU A 154 11.45 -7.51 4.00
C LEU A 154 10.13 -6.80 3.67
N PHE A 155 9.02 -7.53 3.59
CA PHE A 155 7.68 -6.94 3.62
C PHE A 155 6.94 -7.45 4.85
N LEU A 156 6.79 -6.55 5.82
CA LEU A 156 6.17 -6.79 7.10
C LEU A 156 4.65 -6.94 6.94
N ASN A 157 4.14 -8.02 7.52
CA ASN A 157 2.77 -8.18 7.93
C ASN A 157 2.22 -6.92 8.64
N ASN A 158 0.90 -6.78 8.62
CA ASN A 158 0.08 -5.87 9.43
C ASN A 158 0.23 -6.00 10.96
N HIS A 159 1.26 -6.68 11.45
CA HIS A 159 1.60 -6.74 12.86
C HIS A 159 2.99 -6.15 13.04
N PHE A 160 3.05 -5.03 13.77
CA PHE A 160 4.21 -4.58 14.51
C PHE A 160 4.84 -5.78 15.22
N ASN A 161 5.85 -6.41 14.61
CA ASN A 161 6.96 -7.13 15.22
C ASN A 161 7.79 -7.81 14.14
N GLU A 162 9.10 -7.67 14.31
CA GLU A 162 10.20 -8.34 13.64
C GLU A 162 9.84 -9.74 13.13
N ILE A 163 9.96 -9.94 11.82
CA ILE A 163 10.19 -11.28 11.27
C ILE A 163 11.57 -11.23 10.64
N PHE A 164 12.55 -11.64 11.45
CA PHE A 164 13.82 -12.15 10.97
C PHE A 164 13.55 -13.20 9.89
N LEU A 165 14.13 -13.01 8.70
CA LEU A 165 14.44 -14.15 7.85
C LEU A 165 15.93 -14.41 8.00
N CYS A 166 16.19 -15.58 8.60
CA CYS A 166 17.51 -16.07 8.96
C CYS A 166 18.42 -16.32 7.75
N ASN A 167 19.70 -16.05 8.03
CA ASN A 167 20.97 -16.46 7.42
C ASN A 167 21.40 -15.79 6.12
#